data_AF-A0A2H1GJN7-F1
#
_entry.id   AF-A0A2H1GJN7-F1
#
_cell.length_a   1.000
_cell.length_b   1.000
_cell.length_c   1.000
_cell.angle_alpha   90.00
_cell.angle_beta   90.00
_cell.angle_gamma   90.00
#
_symmetry.space_group_name_H-M   'P 1'
#
loop_
_entity.id
_entity.type
_entity.pdbx_description
1 polymer ?
#
loop_
_entity_poly.entity_id
_entity_poly.type
_entity_poly.pdbx_seq_one_letter_code
_entity_poly.pdbx_strand_id
1 'polypeptide(L)'
;MTFAFFAGRSSLRKLHHTVQRNINRQHKRNVQHETSKSNEPPSTSKSKSRNEVPSKAFFAGSYWAWIEPIKIPFRGYENMQQRSPLMTQFESSLIIYFLGDLAAQTMQTNVYIDGRYEPIRGVRALVIGGISSIPSYKWFLFLGRHFNYASHIKSLAVKITVNQMCFTPVFNTYFFGMQTLLAGGSWAEAKERVVNTVPRSFVSSWKVWPVITAFSFTFIRPQNRSVFAGVFAVFWQTYLSWLNRTAEAAEKEKHKILYQAGAQEVQQQAWVEKDKKKKIKKKPKAEKKETDITKE
;
A
#
# COMPACT_ATOMS: atom_id res chain seq x y z
N MET A 1 16.02 -32.22 -7.05
CA MET A 1 15.54 -33.08 -8.15
C MET A 1 14.02 -32.96 -8.26
N THR A 2 13.56 -32.47 -9.42
CA THR A 2 12.30 -32.76 -10.12
C THR A 2 10.94 -32.52 -9.45
N PHE A 3 10.36 -31.35 -9.72
CA PHE A 3 8.90 -31.12 -9.67
C PHE A 3 8.24 -31.72 -10.92
N ALA A 4 7.27 -32.62 -10.72
CA ALA A 4 6.46 -33.18 -11.79
C ALA A 4 5.35 -32.21 -12.23
N PHE A 5 5.55 -31.51 -13.34
CA PHE A 5 4.47 -30.89 -14.12
C PHE A 5 3.89 -31.92 -15.08
N PHE A 6 2.75 -32.56 -14.73
CA PHE A 6 2.00 -33.35 -15.70
C PHE A 6 0.50 -33.39 -15.40
N ALA A 7 -0.22 -32.31 -15.75
CA ALA A 7 -1.69 -32.31 -15.80
C ALA A 7 -2.29 -31.42 -16.91
N GLY A 8 -1.50 -31.02 -17.91
CA GLY A 8 -1.91 -30.00 -18.88
C GLY A 8 -2.66 -30.50 -20.13
N ARG A 9 -2.44 -31.75 -20.58
CA ARG A 9 -2.86 -32.15 -21.94
C ARG A 9 -4.17 -32.92 -22.03
N SER A 10 -4.58 -33.68 -21.01
CA SER A 10 -5.83 -34.47 -21.07
C SER A 10 -7.08 -33.64 -20.75
N SER A 11 -6.96 -32.69 -19.82
CA SER A 11 -8.03 -31.78 -19.41
C SER A 11 -8.44 -30.81 -20.53
N LEU A 12 -7.46 -30.30 -21.29
CA LEU A 12 -7.73 -29.45 -22.46
C LEU A 12 -8.46 -30.20 -23.58
N ARG A 13 -8.11 -31.47 -23.84
CA ARG A 13 -8.82 -32.30 -24.82
C ARG A 13 -10.25 -32.59 -24.40
N LYS A 14 -10.48 -32.90 -23.11
CA LYS A 14 -11.82 -33.13 -22.56
C LYS A 14 -12.69 -31.87 -22.65
N LEU A 15 -12.11 -30.69 -22.39
CA LEU A 15 -12.81 -29.41 -22.52
C LEU A 15 -13.16 -29.10 -23.98
N HIS A 16 -12.21 -29.27 -24.90
CA HIS A 16 -12.44 -29.05 -26.33
C HIS A 16 -13.54 -29.96 -26.89
N HIS A 17 -13.53 -31.25 -26.50
CA HIS A 17 -14.57 -32.21 -26.92
C HIS A 17 -15.95 -31.86 -26.37
N THR A 18 -16.01 -31.33 -25.14
CA THR A 18 -17.27 -30.90 -24.51
C THR A 18 -17.84 -29.66 -25.19
N VAL A 19 -16.97 -28.69 -25.51
CA VAL A 19 -17.35 -27.47 -26.23
C VAL A 19 -17.88 -27.80 -27.64
N GLN A 20 -17.17 -28.62 -28.42
CA GLN A 20 -17.64 -29.04 -29.74
C GLN A 20 -18.98 -29.78 -29.69
N ARG A 21 -19.19 -30.64 -28.68
CA ARG A 21 -20.46 -31.37 -28.53
C ARG A 21 -21.63 -30.44 -28.22
N ASN A 22 -21.40 -29.38 -27.44
CA ASN A 22 -22.44 -28.37 -27.15
C ASN A 22 -22.75 -27.49 -28.36
N ILE A 23 -21.74 -27.09 -29.14
CA ILE A 23 -21.93 -26.31 -30.38
C ILE A 23 -22.75 -27.12 -31.39
N ASN A 24 -22.42 -28.39 -31.62
CA ASN A 24 -23.16 -29.25 -32.55
C ASN A 24 -24.61 -29.49 -32.08
N ARG A 25 -24.87 -29.56 -30.77
CA ARG A 25 -26.23 -29.67 -30.22
C ARG A 25 -27.04 -28.40 -30.46
N GLN A 26 -26.45 -27.22 -30.29
CA GLN A 26 -27.13 -25.95 -30.57
C GLN A 26 -27.43 -25.79 -32.06
N HIS A 27 -26.49 -26.16 -32.94
CA HIS A 27 -26.73 -26.13 -34.39
C HIS A 27 -27.88 -27.05 -34.80
N LYS A 28 -27.93 -28.28 -34.29
CA LYS A 28 -29.06 -29.20 -34.55
C LYS A 28 -30.39 -28.65 -34.04
N ARG A 29 -30.40 -27.99 -32.88
CA ARG A 29 -31.60 -27.35 -32.30
C ARG A 29 -32.10 -26.18 -33.15
N ASN A 30 -31.20 -25.34 -33.66
CA ASN A 30 -31.56 -24.22 -34.54
C ASN A 30 -32.08 -24.70 -35.89
N VAL A 31 -31.44 -25.71 -36.49
CA VAL A 31 -31.90 -26.30 -37.77
C VAL A 31 -33.29 -26.93 -37.61
N GLN A 32 -33.55 -27.63 -36.49
CA GLN A 32 -34.88 -28.18 -36.21
C GLN A 32 -35.95 -27.08 -36.04
N HIS A 33 -35.59 -25.95 -35.42
CA HIS A 33 -36.48 -24.81 -35.23
C HIS A 33 -36.79 -24.06 -36.54
N GLU A 34 -35.88 -24.07 -37.50
CA GLU A 34 -36.09 -23.51 -38.85
C GLU A 34 -36.95 -24.43 -39.72
N THR A 35 -36.72 -25.75 -39.69
CA THR A 35 -37.56 -26.71 -40.45
C THR A 35 -39.00 -26.83 -39.94
N SER A 36 -39.26 -26.54 -38.65
CA SER A 36 -40.64 -26.47 -38.13
C SER A 36 -41.40 -25.20 -38.54
N LYS A 37 -40.70 -24.14 -38.97
CA LYS A 37 -41.34 -22.89 -39.42
C LYS A 37 -41.71 -22.89 -40.90
N SER A 38 -41.19 -23.82 -41.72
CA SER A 38 -41.43 -23.84 -43.16
C SER A 38 -42.63 -24.68 -43.62
N ASN A 39 -43.32 -25.38 -42.71
CA ASN A 39 -44.34 -26.38 -43.06
C ASN A 39 -45.79 -26.02 -42.63
N GLU A 40 -46.12 -24.76 -42.34
CA GLU A 40 -47.52 -24.34 -42.13
C GLU A 40 -48.14 -23.76 -43.41
N PRO A 41 -49.32 -24.24 -43.88
CA PRO A 41 -50.02 -23.70 -45.04
C PRO A 41 -50.69 -22.35 -44.73
N PRO A 42 -50.91 -21.48 -45.75
CA PRO A 42 -51.32 -20.11 -45.52
C PRO A 42 -52.81 -20.04 -45.19
N SER A 43 -53.16 -19.46 -44.05
CA SER A 43 -54.54 -19.07 -43.72
C SER A 43 -54.63 -17.57 -43.48
N THR A 44 -55.71 -17.03 -44.03
CA THR A 44 -56.02 -15.62 -44.28
C THR A 44 -56.43 -14.81 -43.06
N SER A 45 -56.06 -13.52 -43.11
CA SER A 45 -56.71 -12.37 -42.44
C SER A 45 -56.49 -12.17 -40.94
N LYS A 46 -55.72 -11.14 -40.60
CA LYS A 46 -56.26 -9.90 -39.98
C LYS A 46 -55.12 -8.91 -39.75
N SER A 47 -55.21 -7.78 -40.44
CA SER A 47 -54.45 -6.56 -40.18
C SER A 47 -54.63 -6.17 -38.71
N LYS A 48 -53.55 -6.26 -37.94
CA LYS A 48 -53.40 -5.57 -36.66
C LYS A 48 -52.08 -4.81 -36.71
N SER A 49 -52.20 -3.53 -37.06
CA SER A 49 -51.16 -2.50 -36.92
C SER A 49 -50.54 -2.58 -35.52
N ARG A 50 -49.38 -3.22 -35.42
CA ARG A 50 -48.54 -3.22 -34.23
C ARG A 50 -47.47 -2.18 -34.47
N ASN A 51 -47.53 -1.08 -33.72
CA ASN A 51 -46.48 -0.07 -33.66
C ASN A 51 -45.11 -0.75 -33.52
N GLU A 52 -44.34 -0.73 -34.61
CA GLU A 52 -42.92 -1.05 -34.57
C GLU A 52 -42.24 0.07 -33.80
N VAL A 53 -41.93 -0.19 -32.53
CA VAL A 53 -40.87 0.56 -31.85
C VAL A 53 -39.60 0.18 -32.60
N PRO A 54 -38.89 1.13 -33.24
CA PRO A 54 -37.61 0.79 -33.85
C PRO A 54 -36.75 0.26 -32.73
N SER A 55 -36.34 -1.00 -32.85
CA SER A 55 -35.29 -1.55 -32.01
C SER A 55 -34.14 -0.58 -32.17
N LYS A 56 -33.88 0.21 -31.13
CA LYS A 56 -32.60 0.88 -30.98
C LYS A 56 -31.60 -0.24 -30.81
N ALA A 57 -31.22 -0.87 -31.92
CA ALA A 57 -29.87 -1.35 -32.13
C ALA A 57 -29.01 -0.10 -32.00
N PHE A 58 -28.79 0.32 -30.76
CA PHE A 58 -27.64 1.10 -30.41
C PHE A 58 -26.50 0.28 -30.95
N PHE A 59 -25.83 0.84 -31.95
CA PHE A 59 -24.46 0.54 -32.29
C PHE A 59 -23.64 0.62 -30.99
N ALA A 60 -23.68 -0.44 -30.19
CA ALA A 60 -22.80 -0.66 -29.05
C ALA A 60 -21.46 -1.14 -29.61
N GLY A 61 -20.91 -0.35 -30.52
CA GLY A 61 -19.57 -0.55 -31.02
C GLY A 61 -18.60 -0.30 -29.88
N SER A 62 -18.12 -1.37 -29.25
CA SER A 62 -16.69 -1.65 -29.06
C SER A 62 -15.73 -0.53 -28.60
N TYR A 63 -16.17 0.59 -28.03
CA TYR A 63 -15.25 1.60 -27.44
C TYR A 63 -14.65 1.14 -26.10
N TRP A 64 -15.08 -0.02 -25.60
CA TRP A 64 -14.56 -0.70 -24.41
C TRP A 64 -14.03 -2.12 -24.69
N ALA A 65 -13.89 -2.55 -25.95
CA ALA A 65 -13.37 -3.91 -26.21
C ALA A 65 -11.90 -4.08 -25.78
N TRP A 66 -11.12 -3.00 -25.77
CA TRP A 66 -9.74 -3.02 -25.29
C TRP A 66 -9.62 -3.20 -23.77
N ILE A 67 -10.69 -2.96 -22.99
CA ILE A 67 -10.70 -3.25 -21.55
C ILE A 67 -11.17 -4.68 -21.24
N GLU A 68 -11.70 -5.43 -22.21
CA GLU A 68 -12.10 -6.83 -22.02
C GLU A 68 -10.92 -7.72 -21.56
N PRO A 69 -9.71 -7.67 -22.17
CA PRO A 69 -8.55 -8.43 -21.71
C PRO A 69 -8.13 -8.10 -20.28
N ILE A 70 -8.29 -6.84 -19.87
CA ILE A 70 -7.97 -6.37 -18.53
C ILE A 70 -8.94 -6.96 -17.50
N LYS A 71 -10.23 -7.12 -17.83
CA LYS A 71 -11.24 -7.67 -16.91
C LYS A 71 -11.07 -9.17 -16.64
N ILE A 72 -10.47 -9.92 -17.55
CA ILE A 72 -10.32 -11.38 -17.43
C ILE A 72 -9.53 -11.78 -16.17
N PRO A 73 -8.33 -11.25 -15.87
CA PRO A 73 -7.62 -11.58 -14.64
C PRO A 73 -8.39 -11.15 -13.39
N PHE A 74 -9.08 -10.00 -13.39
CA PHE A 74 -9.91 -9.58 -12.26
C PHE A 74 -11.07 -10.54 -12.00
N ARG A 75 -11.75 -11.03 -13.05
CA ARG A 75 -12.81 -12.03 -12.93
C ARG A 75 -12.27 -13.38 -12.47
N GLY A 76 -11.11 -13.78 -12.95
CA GLY A 76 -10.42 -15.00 -12.50
C GLY A 76 -10.08 -14.92 -11.01
N TYR A 77 -9.46 -13.82 -10.59
CA TYR A 77 -9.14 -13.55 -9.19
C TYR A 77 -10.39 -13.53 -8.30
N GLU A 78 -11.45 -12.88 -8.76
CA GLU A 78 -12.71 -12.84 -8.03
C GLU A 78 -13.33 -14.23 -7.85
N ASN A 79 -13.30 -15.07 -8.89
CA ASN A 79 -13.76 -16.45 -8.80
C ASN A 79 -12.92 -17.28 -7.83
N MET A 80 -11.59 -17.08 -7.82
CA MET A 80 -10.69 -17.71 -6.83
C MET A 80 -11.05 -17.28 -5.41
N GLN A 81 -11.25 -15.97 -5.22
CA GLN A 81 -11.60 -15.37 -3.93
C GLN A 81 -12.97 -15.86 -3.42
N GLN A 82 -13.94 -16.12 -4.30
CA GLN A 82 -15.23 -16.70 -3.93
C GLN A 82 -15.12 -18.19 -3.59
N ARG A 83 -14.28 -18.95 -4.30
CA ARG A 83 -14.11 -20.39 -4.09
C ARG A 83 -13.30 -20.71 -2.84
N SER A 84 -12.18 -20.02 -2.63
CA SER A 84 -11.27 -20.25 -1.49
C SER A 84 -10.71 -18.92 -0.97
N PRO A 85 -11.52 -18.14 -0.24
CA PRO A 85 -11.12 -16.81 0.18
C PRO A 85 -9.83 -16.80 1.01
N LEU A 86 -9.65 -17.77 1.92
CA LEU A 86 -8.49 -17.78 2.82
C LEU A 86 -7.17 -18.06 2.07
N MET A 87 -7.17 -19.00 1.13
CA MET A 87 -5.97 -19.29 0.33
C MET A 87 -5.62 -18.12 -0.58
N THR A 88 -6.61 -17.54 -1.26
CA THR A 88 -6.36 -16.38 -2.14
C THR A 88 -5.85 -15.18 -1.35
N GLN A 89 -6.34 -14.95 -0.12
CA GLN A 89 -5.79 -13.89 0.75
C GLN A 89 -4.34 -14.16 1.12
N PHE A 90 -4.03 -15.39 1.53
CA PHE A 90 -2.68 -15.79 1.91
C PHE A 90 -1.71 -15.60 0.74
N GLU A 91 -2.02 -16.17 -0.43
CA GLU A 91 -1.20 -16.04 -1.64
C GLU A 91 -1.04 -14.57 -2.08
N SER A 92 -2.14 -13.80 -2.10
CA SER A 92 -2.08 -12.37 -2.44
C SER A 92 -1.19 -11.60 -1.47
N SER A 93 -1.26 -11.92 -0.17
CA SER A 93 -0.46 -11.25 0.85
C SER A 93 1.02 -11.58 0.68
N LEU A 94 1.38 -12.84 0.38
CA LEU A 94 2.76 -13.21 0.06
C LEU A 94 3.30 -12.41 -1.13
N ILE A 95 2.53 -12.33 -2.22
CA ILE A 95 2.93 -11.57 -3.42
C ILE A 95 3.11 -10.09 -3.08
N ILE A 96 2.16 -9.47 -2.38
CA ILE A 96 2.22 -8.06 -1.99
C ILE A 96 3.45 -7.77 -1.14
N TYR A 97 3.70 -8.57 -0.10
CA TYR A 97 4.84 -8.34 0.80
C TYR A 97 6.17 -8.60 0.12
N PHE A 98 6.26 -9.60 -0.77
CA PHE A 98 7.45 -9.85 -1.56
C PHE A 98 7.76 -8.70 -2.50
N LEU A 99 6.77 -8.24 -3.28
CA LEU A 99 6.94 -7.10 -4.17
C LEU A 99 7.24 -5.82 -3.41
N GLY A 100 6.63 -5.64 -2.24
CA GLY A 100 6.88 -4.48 -1.40
C GLY A 100 8.27 -4.43 -0.80
N ASP A 101 8.79 -5.58 -0.36
CA ASP A 101 10.18 -5.64 0.11
C ASP A 101 11.16 -5.46 -1.06
N LEU A 102 10.88 -6.03 -2.23
CA LEU A 102 11.68 -5.79 -3.44
C LEU A 102 11.70 -4.29 -3.82
N ALA A 103 10.55 -3.61 -3.76
CA ALA A 103 10.45 -2.18 -3.99
C ALA A 103 11.21 -1.37 -2.91
N ALA A 104 11.11 -1.76 -1.63
CA ALA A 104 11.83 -1.09 -0.55
C ALA A 104 13.35 -1.26 -0.69
N GLN A 105 13.83 -2.46 -1.02
CA GLN A 105 15.25 -2.75 -1.23
C GLN A 105 15.81 -1.96 -2.41
N THR A 106 15.07 -1.90 -3.54
CA THR A 106 15.50 -1.12 -4.72
C THR A 106 15.56 0.39 -4.46
N MET A 107 14.68 0.92 -3.60
CA MET A 107 14.72 2.34 -3.23
C MET A 107 15.72 2.69 -2.12
N GLN A 108 16.06 1.73 -1.26
CA GLN A 108 16.96 1.93 -0.13
C GLN A 108 18.42 1.78 -0.53
N THR A 109 18.73 0.92 -1.50
CA THR A 109 20.07 0.76 -2.04
C THR A 109 20.34 1.84 -3.09
N ASN A 110 21.40 2.63 -2.91
CA ASN A 110 21.93 3.41 -4.03
C ASN A 110 22.40 2.42 -5.09
N VAL A 111 21.64 2.31 -6.20
CA VAL A 111 21.90 1.40 -7.33
C VAL A 111 23.35 1.45 -7.79
N TYR A 112 24.02 2.58 -7.60
CA TYR A 112 25.38 2.85 -8.06
C TYR A 112 26.50 2.54 -7.04
N ILE A 113 26.19 2.22 -5.76
CA ILE A 113 27.22 2.08 -4.70
C ILE A 113 27.17 0.71 -3.99
N ASP A 114 25.99 0.22 -3.58
CA ASP A 114 25.88 -0.93 -2.64
C ASP A 114 25.01 -2.10 -3.14
N GLY A 115 24.88 -2.26 -4.47
CA GLY A 115 23.88 -3.09 -5.18
C GLY A 115 23.76 -4.60 -4.87
N ARG A 116 23.60 -5.03 -3.62
CA ARG A 116 23.33 -6.43 -3.25
C ARG A 116 21.92 -6.58 -2.71
N TYR A 117 21.09 -7.30 -3.49
CA TYR A 117 19.78 -7.79 -3.06
C TYR A 117 19.94 -8.72 -1.85
N GLU A 118 19.12 -8.53 -0.82
CA GLU A 118 19.14 -9.32 0.42
C GLU A 118 17.93 -10.29 0.45
N PRO A 119 18.10 -11.55 -0.01
CA PRO A 119 16.98 -12.49 -0.14
C PRO A 119 16.35 -12.86 1.21
N ILE A 120 17.13 -12.89 2.29
CA ILE A 120 16.61 -13.21 3.63
C ILE A 120 15.59 -12.16 4.09
N ARG A 121 15.76 -10.89 3.70
CA ARG A 121 14.80 -9.82 3.98
C ARG A 121 13.45 -10.06 3.29
N GLY A 122 13.48 -10.55 2.05
CA GLY A 122 12.27 -10.96 1.33
C GLY A 122 11.54 -12.13 2.00
N VAL A 123 12.28 -13.11 2.51
CA VAL A 123 11.69 -14.24 3.29
C VAL A 123 11.03 -13.75 4.57
N ARG A 124 11.66 -12.82 5.30
CA ARG A 124 11.06 -12.22 6.50
C ARG A 124 9.76 -11.48 6.15
N ALA A 125 9.75 -10.70 5.07
CA ALA A 125 8.54 -10.01 4.60
C ALA A 125 7.41 -10.99 4.25
N LEU A 126 7.73 -12.10 3.59
CA LEU A 126 6.78 -13.18 3.30
C LEU A 126 6.17 -13.77 4.59
N VAL A 127 6.98 -14.02 5.62
CA VAL A 127 6.50 -14.55 6.91
C VAL A 127 5.56 -13.55 7.59
N ILE A 128 5.93 -12.27 7.63
CA ILE A 128 5.10 -11.19 8.22
C ILE A 128 3.76 -11.08 7.47
N GLY A 129 3.80 -11.07 6.14
CA GLY A 129 2.61 -11.00 5.30
C GLY A 129 1.72 -12.23 5.44
N GLY A 130 2.31 -13.43 5.47
CA GLY A 130 1.59 -14.69 5.59
C GLY A 130 0.83 -14.82 6.90
N ILE A 131 1.47 -14.52 8.03
CA ILE A 131 0.85 -14.60 9.37
C ILE A 131 -0.27 -13.57 9.51
N SER A 132 -0.04 -12.33 9.05
CA SER A 132 -1.03 -11.26 9.18
C SER A 132 -2.19 -11.35 8.18
N SER A 133 -2.07 -12.18 7.14
CA SER A 133 -3.06 -12.28 6.06
C SER A 133 -4.47 -12.62 6.55
N ILE A 134 -4.61 -13.75 7.26
CA ILE A 134 -5.92 -14.24 7.72
C ILE A 134 -6.53 -13.33 8.79
N PRO A 135 -5.79 -12.88 9.82
CA PRO A 135 -6.30 -11.90 10.78
C PRO A 135 -6.79 -10.61 10.11
N SER A 136 -6.01 -10.05 9.18
CA SER A 136 -6.38 -8.84 8.45
C SER A 136 -7.65 -9.04 7.63
N TYR A 137 -7.75 -10.15 6.91
CA TYR A 137 -8.95 -10.49 6.15
C TYR A 137 -10.19 -10.59 7.04
N LYS A 138 -10.10 -11.32 8.16
CA LYS A 138 -11.20 -11.45 9.12
C LYS A 138 -11.59 -10.10 9.73
N TRP A 139 -10.62 -9.24 10.00
CA TRP A 139 -10.86 -7.90 10.54
C TRP A 139 -11.69 -7.02 9.60
N PHE A 140 -11.33 -6.96 8.30
CA PHE A 140 -12.11 -6.17 7.34
C PHE A 140 -13.53 -6.72 7.13
N LEU A 141 -13.71 -8.04 7.20
CA LEU A 141 -15.04 -8.66 7.21
C LEU A 141 -15.82 -8.31 8.48
N PHE A 142 -15.18 -8.34 9.64
CA PHE A 142 -15.78 -7.96 10.91
C PHE A 142 -16.28 -6.51 10.88
N LEU A 143 -15.42 -5.57 10.49
CA LEU A 143 -15.78 -4.16 10.34
C LEU A 143 -16.94 -3.96 9.37
N GLY A 144 -16.92 -4.69 8.25
CA GLY A 144 -17.95 -4.60 7.21
C GLY A 144 -19.32 -5.10 7.67
N ARG A 145 -19.40 -6.02 8.62
CA ARG A 145 -20.66 -6.64 9.08
C ARG A 145 -21.28 -5.93 10.29
N HIS A 146 -20.46 -5.44 11.23
CA HIS A 146 -20.96 -5.00 12.53
C HIS A 146 -21.28 -3.50 12.61
N PHE A 147 -20.69 -2.67 11.75
CA PHE A 147 -20.84 -1.21 11.83
C PHE A 147 -21.68 -0.65 10.69
N ASN A 148 -22.90 -1.15 10.51
CA ASN A 148 -23.82 -0.69 9.48
C ASN A 148 -25.00 0.07 10.12
N TYR A 149 -25.06 1.37 9.89
CA TYR A 149 -26.09 2.28 10.38
C TYR A 149 -26.91 2.84 9.21
N ALA A 150 -28.06 3.45 9.52
CA ALA A 150 -28.92 4.08 8.52
C ALA A 150 -28.20 5.13 7.65
N SER A 151 -27.27 5.90 8.24
CA SER A 151 -26.42 6.83 7.48
C SER A 151 -25.15 6.14 6.98
N HIS A 152 -24.90 6.24 5.68
CA HIS A 152 -23.69 5.73 5.05
C HIS A 152 -22.43 6.42 5.62
N ILE A 153 -22.46 7.75 5.77
CA ILE A 153 -21.35 8.53 6.31
C ILE A 153 -21.05 8.12 7.75
N LYS A 154 -22.09 7.94 8.58
CA LYS A 154 -21.93 7.44 9.96
C LYS A 154 -21.28 6.06 10.00
N SER A 155 -21.74 5.15 9.15
CA SER A 155 -21.16 3.80 9.02
C SER A 155 -19.68 3.85 8.65
N LEU A 156 -19.33 4.72 7.70
CA LEU A 156 -17.96 4.88 7.26
C LEU A 156 -17.07 5.48 8.34
N ALA A 157 -17.52 6.55 8.99
CA ALA A 157 -16.80 7.21 10.08
C ALA A 157 -16.53 6.24 11.23
N VAL A 158 -17.52 5.46 11.67
CA VAL A 158 -17.33 4.46 12.73
C VAL A 158 -16.35 3.37 12.29
N LYS A 159 -16.48 2.83 11.07
CA LYS A 159 -15.54 1.82 10.55
C LYS A 159 -14.10 2.34 10.52
N ILE A 160 -13.90 3.57 10.06
CA ILE A 160 -12.58 4.22 10.03
C ILE A 160 -12.04 4.39 11.44
N THR A 161 -12.84 4.96 12.35
CA THR A 161 -12.40 5.22 13.73
C THR A 161 -12.04 3.92 14.45
N VAL A 162 -12.86 2.87 14.34
CA VAL A 162 -12.59 1.56 14.94
C VAL A 162 -11.35 0.92 14.29
N ASN A 163 -11.21 1.03 12.97
CA ASN A 163 -10.01 0.53 12.29
C ASN A 163 -8.74 1.22 12.80
N GLN A 164 -8.77 2.54 12.87
CA GLN A 164 -7.62 3.32 13.34
C GLN A 164 -7.32 3.04 14.81
N MET A 165 -8.31 3.07 15.70
CA MET A 165 -8.08 2.93 17.15
C MET A 165 -7.71 1.51 17.59
N CYS A 166 -8.17 0.48 16.87
CA CYS A 166 -7.94 -0.91 17.28
C CYS A 166 -6.93 -1.62 16.38
N PHE A 167 -7.16 -1.63 15.06
CA PHE A 167 -6.36 -2.44 14.16
C PHE A 167 -5.00 -1.82 13.89
N THR A 168 -4.94 -0.53 13.58
CA THR A 168 -3.67 0.14 13.26
C THR A 168 -2.61 0.02 14.36
N PRO A 169 -2.88 0.26 15.67
CA PRO A 169 -1.87 0.12 16.70
C PRO A 169 -1.45 -1.33 16.93
N VAL A 170 -2.39 -2.29 16.89
CA VAL A 170 -2.10 -3.72 17.04
C VAL A 170 -1.25 -4.22 15.87
N PHE A 171 -1.66 -3.89 14.65
CA PHE A 171 -0.96 -4.27 13.43
C PHE A 171 0.43 -3.63 13.35
N ASN A 172 0.58 -2.34 13.68
CA ASN A 172 1.89 -1.69 13.69
C ASN A 172 2.83 -2.29 14.74
N THR A 173 2.32 -2.60 15.93
CA THR A 173 3.09 -3.28 16.99
C THR A 173 3.57 -4.65 16.51
N TYR A 174 2.66 -5.44 15.93
CA TYR A 174 2.98 -6.71 15.32
C TYR A 174 4.04 -6.57 14.22
N PHE A 175 3.85 -5.64 13.29
CA PHE A 175 4.70 -5.45 12.13
C PHE A 175 6.12 -5.05 12.53
N PHE A 176 6.28 -3.99 13.34
CA PHE A 176 7.61 -3.53 13.76
C PHE A 176 8.29 -4.49 14.74
N GLY A 177 7.52 -5.14 15.62
CA GLY A 177 8.04 -6.16 16.51
C GLY A 177 8.58 -7.36 15.73
N MET A 178 7.76 -7.93 14.84
CA MET A 178 8.14 -9.08 14.02
C MET A 178 9.31 -8.75 13.07
N GLN A 179 9.33 -7.55 12.49
CA GLN A 179 10.44 -7.09 11.66
C GLN A 179 11.77 -7.11 12.44
N THR A 180 11.76 -6.70 13.71
CA THR A 180 12.97 -6.65 14.56
C THR A 180 13.39 -8.03 15.00
N LEU A 181 12.45 -8.85 15.47
CA LEU A 181 12.73 -10.21 15.95
C LEU A 181 13.24 -11.10 14.80
N LEU A 182 12.61 -11.04 13.63
CA LEU A 182 13.06 -11.82 12.47
C LEU A 182 14.39 -11.32 11.91
N ALA A 183 14.75 -10.06 12.13
CA ALA A 183 16.08 -9.54 11.82
C ALA A 183 17.17 -10.06 12.75
N GLY A 184 16.83 -10.80 13.81
CA GLY A 184 17.74 -11.32 14.82
C GLY A 184 17.89 -10.42 16.05
N GLY A 185 17.08 -9.36 16.16
CA GLY A 185 17.08 -8.48 17.31
C GLY A 185 16.46 -9.12 18.56
N SER A 186 16.83 -8.61 19.72
CA SER A 186 16.30 -9.04 21.02
C SER A 186 14.88 -8.51 21.27
N TRP A 187 14.20 -9.11 22.27
CA TRP A 187 12.89 -8.62 22.73
C TRP A 187 12.94 -7.17 23.26
N ALA A 188 14.05 -6.77 23.87
CA ALA A 188 14.24 -5.41 24.36
C ALA A 188 14.29 -4.40 23.21
N GLU A 189 15.07 -4.70 22.16
CA GLU A 189 15.16 -3.87 20.95
C GLU A 189 13.83 -3.81 20.20
N ALA A 190 13.11 -4.93 20.11
CA ALA A 190 11.78 -4.96 19.50
C ALA A 190 10.80 -4.06 20.26
N LYS A 191 10.80 -4.13 21.61
CA LYS A 191 9.97 -3.27 22.46
C LYS A 191 10.32 -1.80 22.28
N GLU A 192 11.61 -1.46 22.32
CA GLU A 192 12.09 -0.09 22.13
C GLU A 192 11.66 0.46 20.77
N ARG A 193 11.86 -0.32 19.70
CA ARG A 193 11.45 0.08 18.35
C ARG A 193 9.96 0.32 18.26
N VAL A 194 9.14 -0.56 18.85
CA VAL A 194 7.68 -0.42 18.89
C VAL A 194 7.27 0.87 19.62
N VAL A 195 7.79 1.10 20.83
CA VAL A 195 7.46 2.28 21.65
C VAL A 195 7.82 3.58 20.93
N ASN A 196 8.96 3.60 20.24
CA ASN A 196 9.43 4.79 19.54
C ASN A 196 8.71 5.02 18.20
N THR A 197 8.36 3.95 17.48
CA THR A 197 7.88 4.05 16.08
C THR A 197 6.36 4.02 15.96
N VAL A 198 5.67 3.22 16.79
CA VAL A 198 4.21 3.03 16.66
C VAL A 198 3.43 4.34 16.86
N PRO A 199 3.70 5.19 17.87
CA PRO A 199 2.97 6.44 18.05
C PRO A 199 3.12 7.38 16.85
N ARG A 200 4.35 7.53 16.34
CA ARG A 200 4.64 8.35 15.15
C ARG A 200 3.92 7.80 13.91
N SER A 201 4.00 6.48 13.71
CA SER A 201 3.31 5.80 12.60
C SER A 201 1.79 5.96 12.70
N PHE A 202 1.23 5.85 13.90
CA PHE A 202 -0.20 6.01 14.15
C PHE A 202 -0.70 7.41 13.78
N VAL A 203 -0.02 8.46 14.24
CA VAL A 203 -0.38 9.85 13.90
C VAL A 203 -0.27 10.10 12.40
N SER A 204 0.79 9.59 11.76
CA SER A 204 0.95 9.70 10.31
C SER A 204 -0.17 8.94 9.57
N SER A 205 -0.58 7.79 10.10
CA SER A 205 -1.60 6.93 9.50
C SER A 205 -2.94 7.64 9.35
N TRP A 206 -3.31 8.48 10.32
CA TRP A 206 -4.55 9.28 10.27
C TRP A 206 -4.61 10.27 9.10
N LYS A 207 -3.47 10.62 8.50
CA LYS A 207 -3.45 11.54 7.34
C LYS A 207 -3.85 10.86 6.03
N VAL A 208 -3.67 9.54 5.94
CA VAL A 208 -3.77 8.80 4.67
C VAL A 208 -4.83 7.70 4.72
N TRP A 209 -4.82 6.90 5.80
CA TRP A 209 -5.67 5.71 5.90
C TRP A 209 -7.17 5.99 5.98
N PRO A 210 -7.68 7.09 6.55
CA PRO A 210 -9.11 7.38 6.51
C PRO A 210 -9.68 7.44 5.09
N VAL A 211 -8.96 8.05 4.15
CA VAL A 211 -9.38 8.17 2.75
C VAL A 211 -9.33 6.81 2.05
N ILE A 212 -8.25 6.04 2.26
CA ILE A 212 -8.09 4.69 1.69
C ILE A 212 -9.17 3.75 2.23
N THR A 213 -9.44 3.81 3.53
CA THR A 213 -10.44 2.99 4.21
C THR A 213 -11.84 3.38 3.76
N ALA A 214 -12.12 4.68 3.64
CA ALA A 214 -13.36 5.20 3.10
C ALA A 214 -13.64 4.63 1.69
N PHE A 215 -12.64 4.73 0.81
CA PHE A 215 -12.71 4.21 -0.55
C PHE A 215 -12.93 2.69 -0.56
N SER A 216 -12.16 1.95 0.24
CA SER A 216 -12.25 0.48 0.36
C SER A 216 -13.64 0.01 0.78
N PHE A 217 -14.25 0.65 1.79
CA PHE A 217 -15.58 0.26 2.24
C PHE A 217 -16.71 0.69 1.29
N THR A 218 -16.48 1.71 0.46
CA THR A 218 -17.49 2.22 -0.48
C THR A 218 -17.46 1.47 -1.81
N PHE A 219 -16.28 1.23 -2.39
CA PHE A 219 -16.14 0.74 -3.76
C PHE A 219 -15.60 -0.70 -3.87
N ILE A 220 -14.87 -1.17 -2.86
CA ILE A 220 -14.23 -2.49 -2.91
C ILE A 220 -15.13 -3.54 -2.26
N ARG A 221 -15.30 -4.67 -2.96
CA ARG A 221 -16.04 -5.83 -2.46
C ARG A 221 -15.42 -6.33 -1.14
N PRO A 222 -16.23 -6.74 -0.14
CA PRO A 222 -15.76 -7.10 1.20
C PRO A 222 -14.56 -8.06 1.21
N GLN A 223 -14.55 -9.02 0.29
CA GLN A 223 -13.52 -10.05 0.22
C GLN A 223 -12.17 -9.50 -0.26
N ASN A 224 -12.15 -8.41 -1.03
CA ASN A 224 -10.93 -7.86 -1.63
C ASN A 224 -10.31 -6.73 -0.79
N ARG A 225 -11.00 -6.25 0.25
CA ARG A 225 -10.60 -5.06 1.03
C ARG A 225 -9.25 -5.23 1.72
N SER A 226 -8.94 -6.42 2.23
CA SER A 226 -7.67 -6.71 2.90
C SER A 226 -6.49 -6.68 1.92
N VAL A 227 -6.65 -7.26 0.73
CA VAL A 227 -5.63 -7.24 -0.32
C VAL A 227 -5.43 -5.82 -0.86
N PHE A 228 -6.53 -5.09 -1.08
CA PHE A 228 -6.47 -3.67 -1.43
C PHE A 228 -5.69 -2.85 -0.39
N ALA A 229 -5.99 -3.03 0.90
CA ALA A 229 -5.24 -2.39 1.97
C ALA A 229 -3.77 -2.83 1.99
N GLY A 230 -3.48 -4.11 1.75
CA GLY A 230 -2.12 -4.64 1.65
C GLY A 230 -1.28 -3.96 0.56
N VAL A 231 -1.84 -3.72 -0.62
CA VAL A 231 -1.14 -2.98 -1.69
C VAL A 231 -0.74 -1.58 -1.23
N PHE A 232 -1.65 -0.85 -0.58
CA PHE A 232 -1.33 0.47 -0.02
C PHE A 232 -0.36 0.41 1.16
N ALA A 233 -0.38 -0.67 1.94
CA ALA A 233 0.57 -0.89 3.02
C ALA A 233 2.02 -1.01 2.51
N VAL A 234 2.22 -1.53 1.30
CA VAL A 234 3.55 -1.53 0.65
C VAL A 234 4.02 -0.10 0.37
N PHE A 235 3.19 0.71 -0.29
CA PHE A 235 3.52 2.12 -0.53
C PHE A 235 3.75 2.90 0.77
N TRP A 236 3.00 2.53 1.82
CA TRP A 236 3.17 3.09 3.16
C TRP A 236 4.56 2.79 3.75
N GLN A 237 5.11 1.59 3.56
CA GLN A 237 6.47 1.28 4.01
C GLN A 237 7.50 2.19 3.35
N THR A 238 7.42 2.36 2.03
CA THR A 238 8.28 3.28 1.30
C THR A 238 8.14 4.72 1.79
N TYR A 239 6.90 5.17 2.03
CA TYR A 239 6.62 6.50 2.57
C TYR A 239 7.24 6.71 3.96
N LEU A 240 7.11 5.72 4.86
CA LEU A 240 7.72 5.80 6.19
C LEU A 240 9.25 5.83 6.12
N SER A 241 9.86 5.04 5.23
CA SER A 241 11.31 5.08 5.00
C SER A 241 11.76 6.45 4.50
N TRP A 242 11.03 7.06 3.57
CA TRP A 242 11.30 8.42 3.11
C TRP A 242 11.15 9.45 4.24
N LEU A 243 10.03 9.40 4.98
CA LEU A 243 9.75 10.33 6.07
C LEU A 243 10.80 10.24 7.18
N ASN A 244 11.24 9.03 7.55
CA ASN A 244 12.31 8.84 8.53
C ASN A 244 13.64 9.44 8.05
N ARG A 245 14.02 9.24 6.78
CA ARG A 245 15.23 9.85 6.21
C ARG A 245 15.17 11.38 6.21
N THR A 246 14.01 11.95 5.89
CA THR A 246 13.84 13.42 5.93
C THR A 246 13.92 13.98 7.35
N ALA A 247 13.36 13.26 8.33
CA ALA A 247 13.45 13.64 9.75
C ALA A 247 14.90 13.56 10.26
N GLU A 248 15.63 12.50 9.94
CA GLU A 248 17.05 12.36 10.29
C GLU A 248 17.92 13.46 9.65
N ALA A 249 17.66 13.82 8.40
CA ALA A 249 18.36 14.91 7.73
C ALA A 249 18.08 16.27 8.40
N ALA A 250 16.84 16.53 8.78
CA ALA A 250 16.45 17.75 9.48
C ALA A 250 17.10 17.83 10.89
N GLU A 251 17.15 16.72 11.63
CA GLU A 251 17.82 16.69 12.95
C GLU A 251 19.34 16.91 12.82
N LYS A 252 19.99 16.33 11.80
CA LYS A 252 21.42 16.61 11.51
C LYS A 252 21.65 18.07 11.20
N GLU A 253 20.75 18.70 10.45
CA GLU A 253 20.85 20.12 10.11
C GLU A 253 20.66 21.01 11.35
N LYS A 254 19.67 20.72 12.20
CA LYS A 254 19.50 21.41 13.48
C LYS A 254 20.74 21.29 14.36
N HIS A 255 21.33 20.10 14.46
CA HIS A 255 22.55 19.89 15.24
C HIS A 255 23.74 20.68 14.69
N LYS A 256 23.87 20.80 13.35
CA LYS A 256 24.87 21.66 12.72
C LYS A 256 24.65 23.13 13.05
N ILE A 257 23.41 23.63 12.95
CA ILE A 257 23.06 25.01 13.27
C ILE A 257 23.39 25.32 14.74
N LEU A 258 23.00 24.45 15.67
CA LEU A 258 23.29 24.61 17.11
C LEU A 258 24.79 24.59 17.39
N TYR A 259 25.55 23.70 16.74
CA TYR A 259 27.01 23.66 16.86
C TYR A 259 27.66 24.94 16.32
N GLN A 260 27.21 25.44 15.16
CA GLN A 260 27.71 26.68 14.56
C GLN A 260 27.39 27.90 15.43
N ALA A 261 26.18 27.99 15.98
CA ALA A 261 25.78 29.06 16.88
C ALA A 261 26.65 29.08 18.15
N GLY A 262 26.86 27.91 18.79
CA GLY A 262 27.75 27.80 19.94
C GLY A 262 29.21 28.15 19.62
N ALA A 263 29.72 27.75 18.45
CA ALA A 263 31.06 28.11 18.00
C ALA A 263 31.21 29.63 17.78
N GLN A 264 30.19 30.28 17.21
CA GLN A 264 30.16 31.74 17.04
C GLN A 264 30.15 32.47 18.39
N GLU A 265 29.37 32.01 19.37
CA GLU A 265 29.34 32.60 20.71
C GLU A 265 30.70 32.53 21.41
N VAL A 266 31.38 31.37 21.36
CA VAL A 266 32.73 31.21 21.92
C VAL A 266 33.73 32.14 21.23
N GLN A 267 33.65 32.26 19.91
CA GLN A 267 34.53 33.14 19.15
C GLN A 267 34.29 34.63 19.47
N GLN A 268 33.03 35.03 19.65
CA GLN A 268 32.65 36.38 20.07
C GLN A 268 33.20 36.70 21.47
N GLN A 269 33.06 35.78 22.43
CA GLN A 269 33.59 35.94 23.78
C GLN A 269 35.12 36.09 23.78
N ALA A 270 35.83 35.27 23.00
CA ALA A 270 37.28 35.36 22.86
C ALA A 270 37.73 36.71 22.25
N TRP A 271 36.96 37.25 21.30
CA TRP A 271 37.23 38.55 20.70
C TRP A 271 37.05 39.69 21.71
N VAL A 272 35.95 39.66 22.47
CA VAL A 272 35.67 40.62 23.57
C VAL A 272 36.75 40.56 24.65
N GLU A 273 37.21 39.36 25.04
CA GLU A 273 38.27 39.20 26.04
C GLU A 273 39.61 39.75 25.53
N LYS A 274 39.97 39.49 24.27
CA LYS A 274 41.16 40.07 23.64
C LYS A 274 41.10 41.60 23.62
N ASP A 275 39.94 42.17 23.33
CA ASP A 275 39.75 43.63 23.32
C ASP A 275 39.84 44.24 24.72
N LYS A 276 39.28 43.59 25.75
CA LYS A 276 39.49 43.97 27.15
C LYS A 276 40.98 43.97 27.50
N LYS A 277 41.71 42.89 27.16
CA LYS A 277 43.16 42.79 27.41
C LYS A 277 43.96 43.86 26.68
N LYS A 278 43.61 44.20 25.43
CA LYS A 278 44.24 45.30 24.67
C LYS A 278 44.00 46.67 25.32
N LYS A 279 42.78 46.96 25.77
CA LYS A 279 42.45 48.22 26.48
C LYS A 279 43.21 48.32 27.80
N ILE A 280 43.26 47.23 28.57
CA ILE A 280 44.03 47.17 29.83
C ILE A 280 45.53 47.40 29.58
N LYS A 281 46.13 46.81 28.54
CA LYS A 281 47.55 47.03 28.19
C LYS A 281 47.87 48.45 27.71
N LYS A 282 46.91 49.17 27.11
CA LYS A 282 47.11 50.57 26.67
C LYS A 282 47.03 51.59 27.81
N LYS A 283 46.23 51.33 28.86
CA LYS A 283 46.07 52.22 30.02
C LYS A 283 47.39 52.56 30.77
N PRO A 284 48.27 51.60 31.11
CA PRO A 284 49.52 51.89 31.84
C PRO A 284 50.60 52.59 31.00
N LYS A 285 50.43 52.71 29.67
CA LYS A 285 51.33 53.51 28.82
C LYS A 285 50.95 54.98 28.73
N ALA A 286 49.68 55.33 28.99
CA ALA A 286 49.24 56.72 29.06
C ALA A 286 49.61 57.35 30.41
N GLU A 287 49.41 56.62 31.51
CA GLU A 287 49.70 57.09 32.86
C GLU A 287 51.22 57.27 33.14
N LYS A 288 52.08 56.51 32.45
CA LYS A 288 53.54 56.70 32.47
C LYS A 288 54.05 57.83 31.58
N LYS A 289 53.26 58.31 30.61
CA LYS A 289 53.64 59.47 29.78
C LYS A 289 53.26 60.80 30.44
N GLU A 290 52.31 60.80 31.36
CA GLU A 290 51.85 62.00 32.05
C GLU A 290 52.68 62.30 33.31
N THR A 291 53.31 61.29 33.91
CA THR A 291 54.19 61.42 35.09
C THR A 291 55.63 61.82 34.78
N ASP A 292 56.04 61.77 33.50
CA ASP A 292 57.38 62.16 33.03
C ASP A 292 57.43 63.63 32.55
N ILE A 293 56.27 64.30 32.41
CA ILE A 293 56.16 65.71 31.97
C ILE A 293 56.12 66.68 33.16
N THR A 294 55.92 66.19 34.39
CA THR A 294 55.87 66.99 35.62
C THR A 294 57.16 66.98 36.45
N LYS A 295 58.31 66.64 35.87
CA LYS A 295 59.61 66.55 36.57
C LYS A 295 60.74 67.44 36.02
N GLU A 296 60.44 68.35 35.10
CA GLU A 296 61.33 69.48 34.72
C GLU A 296 60.72 70.80 35.20
#